data_AF-A0A2H0R9R7-F1
#
_entry.id   AF-A0A2H0R9R7-F1
#
_cell.length_a   1.000
_cell.length_b   1.000
_cell.length_c   1.000
_cell.angle_alpha   90.00
_cell.angle_beta   90.00
_cell.angle_gamma   90.00
#
_symmetry.space_group_name_H-M   'P 1'
#
loop_
_entity.id
_entity.type
_entity.pdbx_description
1 polymer ?
#
loop_
_entity_poly.entity_id
_entity_poly.type
_entity_poly.pdbx_seq_one_letter_code
_entity_poly.pdbx_strand_id
1 'polypeptide(L)'
;MEFFMALFREQTFESSALMYNKLLDTFGFLIAPSFFLFAHFFPYQKERLSFKFKAFFIVSTVLMFIDTFYFWVDGVIISPPGFLSGNVSVLNYYGFGYFVAYFMFYTILAFYLLFKKYSESSEFTRIRLKYIIFDTLPFGIVATTISVILAPITFGYLYIGPLSAVIMLYYVSYFMFKAVNK
;
A
#
# COMPACT_ATOMS: atom_id res chain seq x y z
N MET A 1 4.04 3.56 9.53
CA MET A 1 4.99 3.60 8.39
C MET A 1 6.10 4.63 8.64
N GLU A 2 5.77 5.89 8.89
CA GLU A 2 6.76 6.94 9.23
C GLU A 2 7.63 6.61 10.44
N PHE A 3 7.06 6.00 11.48
CA PHE A 3 7.81 5.51 12.63
C PHE A 3 8.93 4.53 12.24
N PHE A 4 8.64 3.52 11.41
CA PHE A 4 9.64 2.56 10.95
C PHE A 4 10.66 3.19 10.02
N MET A 5 10.27 4.19 9.22
CA MET A 5 11.19 4.97 8.40
C MET A 5 12.15 5.80 9.25
N ALA A 6 11.66 6.44 10.31
CA ALA A 6 12.51 7.16 11.26
C ALA A 6 13.49 6.19 11.93
N LEU A 7 13.01 5.05 12.43
CA LEU A 7 13.88 4.02 13.02
C LEU A 7 14.92 3.52 12.02
N PHE A 8 14.53 3.25 10.77
CA PHE A 8 15.44 2.85 9.71
C PHE A 8 16.55 3.87 9.45
N ARG A 9 16.22 5.16 9.38
CA ARG A 9 17.19 6.23 9.10
C ARG A 9 18.19 6.46 10.23
N GLU A 10 17.78 6.21 11.48
CA GLU A 10 18.60 6.41 12.67
C GLU A 10 19.50 5.20 13.03
N GLN A 11 19.38 4.07 12.32
CA GLN A 11 20.19 2.89 12.64
C GLN A 11 21.65 3.06 12.23
N THR A 12 22.54 2.68 13.13
CA THR A 12 23.99 2.63 12.89
C THR A 12 24.50 1.25 12.48
N PHE A 13 23.68 0.20 12.66
CA PHE A 13 24.02 -1.18 12.32
C PHE A 13 23.20 -1.67 11.12
N GLU A 14 23.86 -2.31 10.16
CA GLU A 14 23.24 -2.83 8.94
C GLU A 14 22.11 -3.83 9.26
N SER A 15 22.32 -4.77 10.18
CA SER A 15 21.33 -5.78 10.54
C SER A 15 20.04 -5.18 11.12
N SER A 16 20.17 -4.16 11.98
CA SER A 16 19.03 -3.43 12.55
C SER A 16 18.33 -2.59 11.48
N ALA A 17 19.08 -1.90 10.62
CA ALA A 17 18.52 -1.10 9.53
C ALA A 17 17.74 -1.99 8.55
N LEU A 18 18.31 -3.13 8.16
CA LEU A 18 17.67 -4.11 7.30
C LEU A 18 16.38 -4.66 7.91
N MET A 19 16.36 -4.94 9.22
CA MET A 19 15.14 -5.38 9.91
C MET A 19 14.04 -4.32 9.83
N TYR A 20 14.34 -3.05 10.11
CA TYR A 20 13.34 -1.97 10.02
C TYR A 20 12.89 -1.70 8.59
N ASN A 21 13.77 -1.83 7.61
CA ASN A 21 13.39 -1.74 6.21
C ASN A 21 12.42 -2.88 5.82
N LYS A 22 12.71 -4.12 6.21
CA LYS A 22 11.80 -5.26 5.97
C LYS A 22 10.44 -5.07 6.64
N LEU A 23 10.40 -4.51 7.85
CA LEU A 23 9.15 -4.17 8.51
C LEU A 23 8.39 -3.06 7.76
N LEU A 24 9.08 -1.99 7.35
CA LEU A 24 8.52 -0.90 6.56
C LEU A 24 7.86 -1.44 5.28
N ASP A 25 8.59 -2.25 4.53
CA ASP A 25 8.15 -2.87 3.28
C ASP A 25 6.98 -3.83 3.50
N THR A 26 7.00 -4.58 4.61
CA THR A 26 5.90 -5.48 5.01
C THR A 26 4.60 -4.71 5.22
N PHE A 27 4.63 -3.62 5.97
CA PHE A 27 3.46 -2.77 6.13
C PHE A 27 3.04 -2.11 4.81
N GLY A 28 3.99 -1.82 3.92
CA GLY A 28 3.74 -1.21 2.63
C GLY A 28 2.98 -2.12 1.68
N PHE A 29 3.43 -3.36 1.51
CA PHE A 29 2.75 -4.30 0.62
C PHE A 29 1.36 -4.69 1.12
N LEU A 30 1.11 -4.63 2.43
CA LEU A 30 -0.20 -4.94 3.01
C LEU A 30 -1.29 -3.88 2.73
N ILE A 31 -0.93 -2.70 2.22
CA ILE A 31 -1.88 -1.62 1.91
C ILE A 31 -2.87 -2.06 0.81
N ALA A 32 -2.35 -2.48 -0.34
CA ALA A 32 -3.19 -2.89 -1.48
C ALA A 32 -4.14 -4.07 -1.19
N PRO A 33 -3.71 -5.20 -0.59
CA PRO A 33 -4.61 -6.30 -0.25
C PRO A 33 -5.63 -5.90 0.83
N SER A 34 -5.27 -5.04 1.79
CA SER A 34 -6.22 -4.51 2.76
C SER A 34 -7.28 -3.62 2.10
N PHE A 35 -6.88 -2.76 1.16
CA PHE A 35 -7.81 -1.95 0.37
C PHE A 35 -8.73 -2.80 -0.50
N PHE A 36 -8.20 -3.88 -1.09
CA PHE A 36 -9.02 -4.87 -1.79
C PHE A 36 -10.05 -5.53 -0.87
N LEU A 37 -9.67 -5.98 0.34
CA LEU A 37 -10.61 -6.57 1.28
C LEU A 37 -11.70 -5.56 1.68
N PHE A 38 -11.32 -4.30 1.92
CA PHE A 38 -12.27 -3.20 2.13
C PHE A 38 -13.23 -3.08 0.94
N ALA A 39 -12.72 -2.96 -0.28
CA ALA A 39 -13.53 -2.86 -1.50
C ALA A 39 -14.44 -4.08 -1.72
N HIS A 40 -14.03 -5.28 -1.26
CA HIS A 40 -14.81 -6.49 -1.36
C HIS A 40 -15.97 -6.54 -0.37
N PHE A 41 -15.78 -6.13 0.88
CA PHE A 41 -16.84 -6.19 1.90
C PHE A 41 -17.69 -4.91 1.98
N PHE A 42 -17.16 -3.76 1.58
CA PHE A 42 -17.89 -2.50 1.55
C PHE A 42 -18.68 -2.36 0.23
N PRO A 43 -19.92 -1.85 0.22
CA PRO A 43 -20.78 -1.56 1.37
C PRO A 43 -21.61 -2.79 1.80
N TYR A 44 -21.55 -3.88 1.03
CA TYR A 44 -22.36 -5.07 1.22
C TYR A 44 -21.58 -6.18 1.96
N GLN A 45 -21.64 -6.17 3.29
CA GLN A 45 -20.93 -7.14 4.15
C GLN A 45 -21.36 -8.60 3.95
N LYS A 46 -22.42 -8.87 3.17
CA LYS A 46 -22.96 -10.21 2.94
C LYS A 46 -22.22 -11.01 1.87
N GLU A 47 -21.42 -10.35 1.02
CA GLU A 47 -20.64 -11.05 0.00
C GLU A 47 -19.53 -11.89 0.63
N ARG A 48 -19.38 -13.13 0.15
CA ARG A 48 -18.34 -14.06 0.63
C ARG A 48 -17.35 -14.32 -0.49
N LEU A 49 -16.07 -14.22 -0.17
CA LEU A 49 -15.01 -14.69 -1.06
C LEU A 49 -15.13 -16.20 -1.29
N SER A 50 -15.02 -16.61 -2.56
CA SER A 50 -14.95 -18.02 -2.91
C SER A 50 -13.70 -18.67 -2.30
N PHE A 51 -13.76 -19.97 -2.02
CA PHE A 51 -12.62 -20.69 -1.43
C PHE A 51 -11.34 -20.56 -2.29
N LYS A 52 -11.49 -20.67 -3.62
CA LYS A 52 -10.38 -20.50 -4.56
C LYS A 52 -9.73 -19.13 -4.42
N PHE A 53 -10.54 -18.08 -4.28
CA PHE A 53 -10.03 -16.72 -4.12
C PHE A 53 -9.36 -16.52 -2.76
N LYS A 54 -9.93 -17.07 -1.68
CA LYS A 54 -9.30 -17.05 -0.35
C LYS A 54 -7.94 -17.75 -0.37
N ALA A 55 -7.85 -18.93 -0.97
CA ALA A 55 -6.61 -19.67 -1.10
C ALA A 55 -5.58 -18.87 -1.91
N PHE A 56 -5.99 -18.31 -3.06
CA PHE A 56 -5.12 -17.43 -3.87
C PHE A 56 -4.63 -16.23 -3.06
N PHE A 57 -5.52 -15.52 -2.35
CA PHE A 57 -5.17 -14.38 -1.52
C PHE A 57 -4.15 -14.71 -0.42
N ILE A 58 -4.35 -15.84 0.28
CA ILE A 58 -3.43 -16.27 1.32
C ILE A 58 -2.07 -16.62 0.70
N VAL A 59 -2.07 -17.42 -0.37
CA VAL A 59 -0.83 -17.86 -1.03
C VAL A 59 -0.05 -16.67 -1.59
N SER A 60 -0.69 -15.76 -2.33
CA SER A 60 -0.01 -14.58 -2.88
C SER A 60 0.54 -13.68 -1.77
N THR A 61 -0.17 -13.51 -0.65
CA THR A 61 0.29 -12.70 0.48
C THR A 61 1.46 -13.35 1.21
N VAL A 62 1.43 -14.68 1.39
CA VAL A 62 2.57 -15.43 1.96
C VAL A 62 3.79 -15.36 1.04
N LEU A 63 3.61 -15.49 -0.28
CA LEU A 63 4.69 -15.33 -1.24
C LEU A 63 5.28 -13.92 -1.21
N MET A 64 4.45 -12.88 -1.11
CA MET A 64 4.92 -11.50 -0.95
C MET A 64 5.67 -11.29 0.38
N PHE A 65 5.25 -11.94 1.45
CA PHE A 65 5.97 -11.91 2.71
C PHE A 65 7.35 -12.57 2.58
N ILE A 66 7.44 -13.73 1.92
CA ILE A 66 8.72 -14.38 1.62
C ILE A 66 9.60 -13.48 0.75
N ASP A 67 9.05 -12.90 -0.31
CA ASP A 67 9.76 -11.96 -1.19
C ASP A 67 10.34 -10.78 -0.42
N THR A 68 9.52 -10.14 0.42
CA THR A 68 9.95 -9.00 1.25
C THR A 68 11.10 -9.34 2.19
N PHE A 69 11.06 -10.53 2.81
CA PHE A 69 12.06 -10.91 3.80
C PHE A 69 13.36 -11.47 3.22
N TYR A 70 13.33 -12.03 2.00
CA TYR A 70 14.46 -12.78 1.45
C TYR A 70 14.97 -12.28 0.10
N PHE A 71 14.14 -11.62 -0.71
CA PHE A 71 14.46 -11.36 -2.12
C PHE A 71 14.36 -9.89 -2.51
N TRP A 72 13.51 -9.09 -1.89
CA TRP A 72 13.29 -7.70 -2.29
C TRP A 72 14.49 -6.79 -1.96
N VAL A 73 15.13 -6.98 -0.81
CA VAL A 73 16.19 -6.09 -0.32
C VAL A 73 17.48 -6.90 -0.16
N ASP A 74 18.47 -6.61 -1.01
CA ASP A 74 19.77 -7.29 -1.02
C ASP A 74 20.67 -6.81 0.12
N GLY A 75 20.47 -5.59 0.62
CA GLY A 75 21.25 -5.02 1.73
C GLY A 75 20.87 -3.58 2.06
N VAL A 76 21.56 -2.98 3.03
CA VAL A 76 21.40 -1.57 3.40
C VAL A 76 22.75 -0.89 3.50
N ILE A 77 22.89 0.28 2.89
CA ILE A 77 24.06 1.14 3.03
C ILE A 77 23.79 2.11 4.19
N ILE A 78 24.56 1.95 5.27
CA ILE A 78 24.51 2.87 6.40
C ILE A 78 25.15 4.19 6.00
N SER A 79 24.37 5.27 6.07
CA SER A 79 24.88 6.60 5.75
C SER A 79 25.51 7.25 6.98
N PRO A 80 26.56 8.07 6.81
CA PRO A 80 27.13 8.83 7.91
C PRO A 80 26.07 9.75 8.55
N PRO A 81 26.13 9.99 9.87
CA PRO A 81 25.23 10.92 10.54
C PRO A 81 25.31 12.32 9.88
N GLY A 82 24.16 12.90 9.54
CA GLY A 82 24.06 14.26 8.97
C GLY A 82 23.80 14.34 7.46
N PHE A 83 23.79 13.22 6.72
CA PHE A 83 23.25 13.20 5.36
C PHE A 83 21.72 13.29 5.38
N LEU A 84 21.15 14.26 4.66
CA LEU A 84 19.70 14.51 4.56
C LEU A 84 18.89 13.28 4.09
N SER A 85 19.52 12.35 3.37
CA SER A 85 18.88 11.14 2.84
C SER A 85 18.73 10.02 3.87
N GLY A 86 19.55 9.98 4.94
CA GLY A 86 19.65 8.83 5.85
C GLY A 86 20.13 7.55 5.17
N ASN A 87 19.93 6.40 5.82
CA ASN A 87 20.26 5.07 5.30
C ASN A 87 19.57 4.78 3.95
N VAL A 88 20.22 3.98 3.10
CA VAL A 88 19.74 3.66 1.74
C VAL A 88 19.60 2.15 1.57
N SER A 89 18.43 1.70 1.10
CA SER A 89 18.17 0.28 0.81
C SER A 89 18.68 -0.08 -0.58
N VAL A 90 19.42 -1.19 -0.70
CA VAL A 90 19.85 -1.76 -1.97
C VAL A 90 18.77 -2.74 -2.43
N LEU A 91 18.13 -2.41 -3.54
CA LEU A 91 16.99 -3.15 -4.06
C LEU A 91 17.42 -4.24 -5.02
N ASN A 92 16.79 -5.40 -4.88
CA ASN A 92 16.74 -6.39 -5.92
C ASN A 92 15.62 -6.02 -6.90
N TYR A 93 15.96 -5.77 -8.17
CA TYR A 93 14.97 -5.37 -9.18
C TYR A 93 13.91 -6.45 -9.43
N TYR A 94 14.23 -7.73 -9.27
CA TYR A 94 13.26 -8.81 -9.47
C TYR A 94 12.24 -8.86 -8.33
N GLY A 95 12.69 -8.81 -7.07
CA GLY A 95 11.79 -8.74 -5.92
C GLY A 95 10.95 -7.47 -5.93
N PHE A 96 11.56 -6.32 -6.24
CA PHE A 96 10.82 -5.08 -6.42
C PHE A 96 9.77 -5.18 -7.54
N GLY A 97 10.12 -5.79 -8.68
CA GLY A 97 9.18 -6.03 -9.77
C GLY A 97 8.00 -6.92 -9.35
N TYR A 98 8.25 -7.94 -8.53
CA TYR A 98 7.20 -8.78 -7.96
C TYR A 98 6.28 -7.99 -7.03
N PHE A 99 6.85 -7.15 -6.15
CA PHE A 99 6.09 -6.20 -5.32
C PHE A 99 5.19 -5.28 -6.19
N VAL A 100 5.73 -4.67 -7.24
CA VAL A 100 4.97 -3.79 -8.13
C VAL A 100 3.78 -4.53 -8.75
N ALA A 101 4.01 -5.74 -9.28
CA ALA A 101 2.96 -6.55 -9.88
C ALA A 101 1.89 -6.94 -8.86
N TYR A 102 2.29 -7.36 -7.66
CA TYR A 102 1.40 -7.68 -6.54
C TYR A 102 0.54 -6.47 -6.14
N PHE A 103 1.17 -5.32 -5.92
CA PHE A 103 0.50 -4.10 -5.49
C PHE A 103 -0.49 -3.59 -6.54
N MET A 104 -0.08 -3.58 -7.81
CA MET A 104 -0.93 -3.17 -8.94
C MET A 104 -2.11 -4.11 -9.12
N PHE A 105 -1.89 -5.42 -9.03
CA PHE A 105 -2.96 -6.42 -9.16
C PHE A 105 -4.07 -6.18 -8.13
N TYR A 106 -3.73 -6.05 -6.84
CA TYR A 106 -4.73 -5.81 -5.79
C TYR A 106 -5.40 -4.45 -5.89
N THR A 107 -4.65 -3.41 -6.26
CA THR A 107 -5.19 -2.05 -6.43
C THR A 107 -6.19 -2.00 -7.58
N ILE A 108 -5.83 -2.55 -8.75
CA ILE A 108 -6.73 -2.63 -9.92
C ILE A 108 -7.99 -3.42 -9.55
N LEU A 109 -7.83 -4.56 -8.87
CA LEU A 109 -8.96 -5.39 -8.47
C LEU A 109 -9.88 -4.69 -7.47
N ALA A 110 -9.32 -3.92 -6.53
CA ALA A 110 -10.08 -3.12 -5.58
C ALA A 110 -10.92 -2.06 -6.30
N PHE A 111 -10.32 -1.27 -7.20
CA PHE A 111 -11.05 -0.27 -7.96
C PHE A 111 -12.08 -0.89 -8.90
N TYR A 112 -11.76 -2.01 -9.56
CA TYR A 112 -12.73 -2.76 -10.37
C TYR A 112 -13.98 -3.12 -9.56
N LEU A 113 -13.80 -3.63 -8.33
CA LEU A 113 -14.93 -3.96 -7.44
C LEU A 113 -15.72 -2.70 -7.02
N LEU A 114 -15.03 -1.61 -6.67
CA LEU A 114 -15.69 -0.36 -6.30
C LEU A 114 -16.51 0.21 -7.47
N PHE A 115 -15.97 0.23 -8.69
CA PHE A 115 -16.67 0.69 -9.89
C PHE A 115 -17.88 -0.19 -10.23
N LYS A 116 -17.72 -1.52 -10.16
CA LYS A 116 -18.83 -2.46 -10.36
C LYS A 116 -19.96 -2.19 -9.35
N LYS A 117 -19.63 -2.08 -8.07
CA LYS A 117 -20.60 -1.76 -7.01
C LYS A 117 -21.22 -0.39 -7.21
N TYR A 118 -20.47 0.60 -7.67
CA TYR A 118 -20.98 1.93 -7.97
C TYR A 118 -22.09 1.89 -9.04
N SER A 119 -21.91 1.10 -10.10
CA SER A 119 -22.94 0.91 -11.13
C SER A 119 -24.19 0.17 -10.64
N GLU A 120 -24.02 -0.81 -9.76
CA GLU A 120 -25.10 -1.68 -9.29
C GLU A 120 -25.85 -1.13 -8.05
N SER A 121 -25.31 -0.10 -7.39
CA SER A 121 -25.84 0.42 -6.14
C SER A 121 -26.99 1.43 -6.30
N SER A 122 -27.85 1.50 -5.29
CA SER A 122 -28.86 2.56 -5.11
C SER A 122 -28.21 3.93 -4.96
N GLU A 123 -28.99 5.01 -5.16
CA GLU A 123 -28.50 6.40 -5.18
C GLU A 123 -27.67 6.78 -3.94
N PHE A 124 -28.17 6.47 -2.75
CA PHE A 124 -27.47 6.78 -1.50
C PHE A 124 -26.09 6.10 -1.38
N THR A 125 -26.03 4.80 -1.67
CA THR A 125 -24.79 4.03 -1.63
C THR A 125 -23.84 4.45 -2.75
N ARG A 126 -24.39 4.78 -3.92
CA ARG A 126 -23.65 5.28 -5.08
C ARG A 126 -22.94 6.59 -4.76
N ILE A 127 -23.57 7.51 -4.03
CA ILE A 127 -22.93 8.76 -3.57
C ILE A 127 -21.72 8.46 -2.68
N ARG A 128 -21.84 7.53 -1.72
CA ARG A 128 -20.71 7.15 -0.84
C ARG A 128 -19.56 6.53 -1.63
N LEU A 129 -19.88 5.62 -2.55
CA LEU A 129 -18.89 5.00 -3.44
C LEU A 129 -18.23 6.02 -4.37
N LYS A 130 -18.97 7.03 -4.85
CA LYS A 130 -18.42 8.14 -5.64
C LYS A 130 -17.29 8.82 -4.87
N TYR A 131 -17.54 9.25 -3.64
CA TYR A 131 -16.52 9.92 -2.83
C TYR A 131 -15.31 9.01 -2.60
N ILE A 132 -15.51 7.75 -2.21
CA ILE A 132 -14.39 6.82 -2.05
C ILE A 132 -13.59 6.71 -3.35
N ILE A 133 -14.21 6.42 -4.49
CA ILE A 133 -13.49 6.24 -5.74
C ILE A 133 -12.75 7.52 -6.15
N PHE A 134 -13.44 8.65 -6.22
CA PHE A 134 -12.87 9.88 -6.76
C PHE A 134 -11.93 10.59 -5.78
N ASP A 135 -12.06 10.37 -4.47
CA ASP A 135 -11.15 10.93 -3.47
C ASP A 135 -9.94 10.02 -3.24
N THR A 136 -10.01 8.71 -3.49
CA THR A 136 -8.85 7.82 -3.31
C THR A 136 -8.06 7.61 -4.60
N LEU A 137 -8.71 7.63 -5.78
CA LEU A 137 -8.07 7.31 -7.06
C LEU A 137 -6.93 8.27 -7.44
N PRO A 138 -7.08 9.62 -7.38
CA PRO A 138 -6.00 10.53 -7.74
C PRO A 138 -4.78 10.35 -6.84
N PHE A 139 -4.99 10.21 -5.53
CA PHE A 139 -3.90 9.98 -4.57
C PHE A 139 -3.26 8.61 -4.77
N GLY A 140 -4.05 7.58 -5.08
CA GLY A 140 -3.56 6.25 -5.43
C GLY A 140 -2.67 6.28 -6.67
N ILE A 141 -3.10 6.97 -7.73
CA ILE A 141 -2.31 7.14 -8.96
C ILE A 141 -1.01 7.90 -8.65
N VAL A 142 -1.09 9.07 -8.02
CA VAL A 142 0.09 9.89 -7.71
C VAL A 142 1.07 9.14 -6.80
N ALA A 143 0.58 8.52 -5.73
CA ALA A 143 1.41 7.76 -4.80
C ALA A 143 2.07 6.56 -5.48
N THR A 144 1.35 5.84 -6.34
CA THR A 144 1.89 4.70 -7.09
C THR A 144 2.91 5.17 -8.12
N THR A 145 2.63 6.23 -8.89
CA THR A 145 3.59 6.76 -9.86
C THR A 145 4.87 7.22 -9.19
N ILE A 146 4.78 7.98 -8.09
CA ILE A 146 5.97 8.51 -7.42
C ILE A 146 6.72 7.41 -6.66
N SER A 147 6.01 6.59 -5.88
CA SER A 147 6.64 5.66 -4.92
C SER A 147 6.96 4.29 -5.52
N VAL A 148 6.34 3.93 -6.65
CA VAL A 148 6.50 2.60 -7.27
C VAL A 148 7.15 2.72 -8.65
N ILE A 149 6.69 3.65 -9.50
CA ILE A 149 7.22 3.78 -10.87
C ILE A 149 8.50 4.63 -10.91
N LEU A 150 8.53 5.75 -10.19
CA LEU A 150 9.66 6.70 -10.20
C LEU A 150 10.71 6.42 -9.12
N ALA A 151 10.42 5.54 -8.15
CA ALA A 151 11.35 5.16 -7.10
C ALA A 151 12.70 4.61 -7.62
N PRO A 152 12.76 3.80 -8.69
CA PRO A 152 14.04 3.33 -9.25
C PRO A 152 14.89 4.44 -9.89
N ILE A 153 14.29 5.58 -10.24
CA ILE A 153 14.95 6.68 -11.00
C ILE A 153 15.49 7.76 -10.05
N THR A 154 14.91 7.88 -8.84
CA THR A 154 15.31 8.89 -7.87
C THR A 154 16.13 8.24 -6.74
N PHE A 155 17.41 8.65 -6.61
CA PHE A 155 18.39 8.14 -5.62
C PHE A 155 18.04 8.42 -4.14
N GLY A 156 16.78 8.72 -3.84
CA GLY A 156 16.25 8.89 -2.52
C GLY A 156 14.75 8.70 -2.60
N TYR A 157 14.24 7.71 -1.88
CA TYR A 157 12.82 7.47 -1.73
C TYR A 157 12.13 8.73 -1.21
N LEU A 158 11.56 9.54 -2.11
CA LEU A 158 10.49 10.47 -1.76
C LEU A 158 9.28 9.62 -1.42
N TYR A 159 9.24 9.18 -0.17
CA TYR A 159 8.23 8.27 0.35
C TYR A 159 6.96 9.06 0.67
N ILE A 160 6.24 9.46 -0.39
CA ILE A 160 4.99 10.24 -0.30
C ILE A 160 3.79 9.32 0.04
N GLY A 161 3.96 8.01 -0.13
CA GLY A 161 2.95 6.99 0.15
C GLY A 161 2.23 7.11 1.50
N PRO A 162 2.93 7.27 2.65
CA PRO A 162 2.29 7.41 3.96
C PRO A 162 1.39 8.66 4.06
N LEU A 163 1.82 9.80 3.53
CA LEU A 163 1.03 11.04 3.54
C LEU A 163 -0.24 10.86 2.70
N SER A 164 -0.12 10.23 1.52
CA SER A 164 -1.27 9.91 0.70
C SER A 164 -2.22 8.92 1.39
N ALA A 165 -1.70 7.93 2.12
CA ALA A 165 -2.50 6.95 2.87
C ALA A 165 -3.22 7.58 4.07
N VAL A 166 -2.59 8.52 4.78
CA VAL A 166 -3.21 9.28 5.89
C VAL A 166 -4.35 10.16 5.38
N ILE A 167 -4.14 10.86 4.26
CA ILE A 167 -5.17 11.65 3.59
C ILE A 167 -6.34 10.75 3.17
N MET A 168 -6.03 9.58 2.58
CA MET A 168 -7.03 8.57 2.20
C MET A 168 -7.85 8.10 3.42
N LEU A 169 -7.18 7.77 4.53
CA LEU A 169 -7.82 7.33 5.78
C LEU A 169 -8.70 8.42 6.39
N TYR A 170 -8.26 9.68 6.35
CA TYR A 170 -9.05 10.81 6.82
C TYR A 170 -10.33 10.98 6.00
N TYR A 171 -10.23 10.98 4.67
CA TYR A 171 -11.41 11.11 3.80
C TYR A 171 -12.38 9.93 3.96
N VAL A 172 -11.88 8.70 3.94
CA VAL A 172 -12.71 7.51 4.17
C VAL A 172 -13.42 7.59 5.52
N SER A 173 -12.70 7.93 6.60
CA SER A 173 -13.29 8.06 7.94
C SER A 173 -14.32 9.18 8.01
N TYR A 174 -13.99 10.37 7.52
CA TYR A 174 -14.89 11.53 7.51
C TYR A 174 -16.21 11.21 6.80
N PHE A 175 -16.16 10.56 5.65
CA PHE A 175 -17.36 10.24 4.88
C PHE A 175 -18.13 9.04 5.42
N MET A 176 -17.46 8.04 6.01
CA MET A 176 -18.18 6.95 6.69
C MET A 176 -19.02 7.45 7.87
N PHE A 177 -18.53 8.44 8.64
CA PHE A 177 -19.19 8.88 9.87
C PHE A 177 -20.05 10.14 9.70
N LYS A 178 -19.67 11.09 8.84
CA LYS A 178 -20.43 12.35 8.70
C LYS A 178 -21.58 12.26 7.70
N ALA A 179 -21.51 11.39 6.69
CA ALA A 179 -22.62 11.15 5.75
C ALA A 179 -23.74 10.25 6.34
N VAL A 180 -23.72 10.00 7.64
CA VAL A 180 -24.77 9.29 8.40
C VAL A 180 -25.69 10.28 9.13
N ASN A 181 -25.27 11.54 9.32
CA ASN A 181 -25.97 12.54 10.11
C ASN A 181 -26.69 13.62 9.27
N LYS A 182 -27.00 13.32 8.01
CA LYS A 182 -27.87 14.11 7.14
C LYS A 182 -28.83 13.18 6.41
#